data_AF-A0A0K2U6F6-F1
#
_entry.id   AF-A0A0K2U6F6-F1
#
_cell.length_a   1.000
_cell.length_b   1.000
_cell.length_c   1.000
_cell.angle_alpha   90.00
_cell.angle_beta   90.00
_cell.angle_gamma   90.00
#
_symmetry.space_group_name_H-M   'P 1'
#
loop_
_entity.id
_entity.type
_entity.pdbx_description
1 polymer ?
#
loop_
_entity_poly.entity_id
_entity_poly.type
_entity_poly.pdbx_seq_one_letter_code
_entity_poly.pdbx_strand_id
1 'polypeptide(L)'
;MVDLAQTIEEWKDLCSVKVDDQYLGDICFSLRYVPTSGKLTVGILECKNLKKMDITGASDPYVKIKLLDRKGKRIGKKKKTSVKMGNLNPYYNESFVFIVEQEQLRRVNLELTVSDYDRIGTSDPIGRVILGYNRKGAEIKHWREMVENPRRPVIHWHVLQDPEPGEDDDDEKKKDSKKAKDG
;
A
#
# COMPACT_ATOMS: atom_id res chain seq x y z
N MET A 1 5.38 61.74 -9.27
CA MET A 1 5.90 61.19 -10.53
C MET A 1 6.32 59.77 -10.20
N VAL A 2 5.52 58.77 -10.58
CA VAL A 2 5.76 57.37 -10.21
C VAL A 2 6.65 56.78 -11.28
N ASP A 3 7.82 56.31 -10.89
CA ASP A 3 8.78 55.66 -11.78
C ASP A 3 8.22 54.30 -12.23
N LEU A 4 8.05 54.15 -13.55
CA LEU A 4 7.52 52.96 -14.23
C LEU A 4 8.64 52.12 -14.88
N ALA A 5 9.90 52.33 -14.48
CA ALA A 5 11.05 51.65 -15.07
C ALA A 5 11.61 50.51 -14.19
N GLN A 6 10.74 49.65 -13.65
CA GLN A 6 11.19 48.35 -13.15
C GLN A 6 10.55 47.23 -13.97
N THR A 7 11.35 46.69 -14.89
CA THR A 7 11.07 45.44 -15.59
C THR A 7 11.17 44.30 -14.58
N ILE A 8 10.09 43.56 -14.37
CA ILE A 8 10.10 42.35 -13.53
C ILE A 8 10.63 41.21 -14.42
N GLU A 9 11.87 40.77 -14.19
CA GLU A 9 12.40 39.54 -14.75
C GLU A 9 12.20 38.39 -13.74
N GLU A 10 11.09 37.67 -13.86
CA GLU A 10 10.80 36.50 -13.05
C GLU A 10 11.06 35.22 -13.88
N TRP A 11 12.22 34.61 -13.67
CA TRP A 11 12.55 33.31 -14.26
C TRP A 11 11.90 32.20 -13.43
N LYS A 12 10.99 31.45 -14.04
CA LYS A 12 10.32 30.30 -13.42
C LYS A 12 10.65 29.06 -14.22
N ASP A 13 11.16 28.03 -13.55
CA ASP A 13 11.39 26.73 -14.19
C ASP A 13 10.07 26.22 -14.79
N LEU A 14 10.13 25.71 -16.02
CA LEU A 14 9.02 25.01 -16.65
C LEU A 14 8.74 23.74 -15.85
N CYS A 15 7.84 23.84 -14.87
CA CYS A 15 7.25 22.68 -14.25
C CYS A 15 6.46 21.95 -15.35
N SER A 16 6.83 20.70 -15.61
CA SER A 16 6.09 19.79 -16.50
C SER A 16 4.60 19.91 -16.21
N VAL A 17 3.80 20.12 -17.26
CA VAL A 17 2.35 20.22 -17.19
C VAL A 17 1.87 18.97 -16.46
N LYS A 18 1.38 19.11 -15.22
CA LYS A 18 0.79 18.01 -14.47
C LYS A 18 -0.54 17.65 -15.12
N VAL A 19 -0.46 16.84 -16.17
CA VAL A 19 -1.59 16.03 -16.62
C VAL A 19 -1.95 15.11 -15.45
N ASP A 20 -3.22 14.75 -15.32
CA ASP A 20 -3.92 14.05 -14.23
C ASP A 20 -3.37 12.63 -13.85
N ASP A 21 -2.05 12.42 -13.84
CA ASP A 21 -1.33 11.16 -13.65
C ASP A 21 -1.07 10.78 -12.17
N GLN A 22 -1.69 11.49 -11.22
CA GLN A 22 -1.48 11.28 -9.77
C GLN A 22 -2.40 10.21 -9.16
N TYR A 23 -3.46 9.77 -9.84
CA TYR A 23 -4.36 8.77 -9.30
C TYR A 23 -3.85 7.35 -9.58
N LEU A 24 -3.52 6.62 -8.52
CA LEU A 24 -2.89 5.29 -8.58
C LEU A 24 -3.90 4.13 -8.50
N GLY A 25 -5.17 4.45 -8.23
CA GLY A 25 -6.27 3.52 -7.99
C GLY A 25 -6.71 3.45 -6.53
N ASP A 26 -7.73 2.64 -6.26
CA ASP A 26 -8.28 2.41 -4.93
C ASP A 26 -8.12 0.96 -4.48
N ILE A 27 -7.98 0.74 -3.18
CA ILE A 27 -7.98 -0.58 -2.54
C ILE A 27 -9.09 -0.67 -1.50
N CYS A 28 -9.84 -1.77 -1.52
CA CYS A 28 -10.84 -2.13 -0.54
C CYS A 28 -10.36 -3.30 0.32
N PHE A 29 -10.38 -3.13 1.64
CA PHE A 29 -10.01 -4.19 2.57
C PHE A 29 -10.78 -4.06 3.88
N SER A 30 -10.85 -5.19 4.57
CA SER A 30 -11.45 -5.33 5.89
C SER A 30 -10.39 -5.40 6.99
N LEU A 31 -10.71 -4.81 8.14
CA LEU A 31 -9.95 -4.97 9.36
C LEU A 31 -10.83 -5.53 10.47
N ARG A 32 -10.34 -6.54 11.18
CA ARG A 32 -11.02 -7.12 12.34
C ARG A 32 -10.03 -7.43 13.43
N TYR A 33 -10.23 -6.86 14.61
CA TYR A 33 -9.39 -7.12 15.78
C TYR A 33 -10.14 -7.91 16.86
N VAL A 34 -9.49 -8.93 17.43
CA VAL A 34 -9.99 -9.69 18.58
C VAL A 34 -9.03 -9.48 19.76
N PRO A 35 -9.36 -8.60 20.73
CA PRO A 35 -8.45 -8.26 21.82
C PRO A 35 -7.98 -9.46 22.65
N THR A 36 -8.89 -10.37 22.98
CA THR A 36 -8.62 -11.54 23.83
C THR A 36 -7.55 -12.49 23.28
N SER A 37 -7.32 -12.48 21.97
CA SER A 37 -6.29 -13.31 21.32
C SER A 37 -5.23 -12.49 20.58
N GLY A 38 -5.27 -11.16 20.69
CA GLY A 38 -4.41 -10.25 19.92
C GLY A 38 -4.53 -10.43 18.40
N LYS A 39 -5.63 -11.01 17.90
CA LYS A 39 -5.72 -11.41 16.49
C LYS A 39 -6.21 -10.24 15.63
N LEU A 40 -5.30 -9.68 14.82
CA LEU A 40 -5.63 -8.74 13.75
C LEU A 40 -5.80 -9.50 12.43
N THR A 41 -7.02 -9.51 11.90
CA THR A 41 -7.33 -10.08 10.59
C THR A 41 -7.49 -8.96 9.57
N VAL A 42 -6.76 -9.07 8.47
CA VAL A 42 -6.78 -8.15 7.32
C VAL A 42 -7.33 -8.92 6.12
N GLY A 43 -8.53 -8.60 5.66
CA GLY A 43 -9.12 -9.21 4.47
C GLY A 43 -8.97 -8.29 3.26
N ILE A 44 -8.12 -8.65 2.30
CA ILE A 44 -7.96 -7.92 1.04
C ILE A 44 -9.10 -8.33 0.10
N LEU A 45 -9.95 -7.37 -0.26
CA LEU A 45 -11.17 -7.65 -1.01
C LEU A 45 -10.95 -7.44 -2.50
N GLU A 46 -10.75 -6.19 -2.92
CA GLU A 46 -10.58 -5.82 -4.33
C GLU A 46 -9.79 -4.51 -4.47
N CYS A 47 -9.29 -4.26 -5.67
CA CYS A 47 -8.81 -2.94 -6.08
C CYS A 47 -9.61 -2.45 -7.30
N LYS A 48 -9.62 -1.14 -7.54
CA LYS A 48 -10.26 -0.53 -8.71
C LYS A 48 -9.39 0.54 -9.34
N ASN A 49 -9.50 0.65 -10.66
CA ASN A 49 -8.86 1.69 -11.46
C ASN A 49 -7.36 1.81 -11.20
N LEU A 50 -6.66 0.68 -11.06
CA LEU A 50 -5.22 0.68 -10.85
C LEU A 50 -4.50 1.36 -12.02
N LYS A 51 -3.44 2.11 -11.71
CA LYS A 51 -2.55 2.68 -12.72
C LYS A 51 -1.89 1.55 -13.51
N LYS A 52 -1.82 1.74 -14.83
CA LYS A 52 -1.14 0.83 -15.76
C LYS A 52 0.36 0.99 -15.60
N MET A 53 1.08 -0.09 -15.33
CA MET A 53 2.56 -0.06 -15.30
C MET A 53 3.17 -0.71 -16.54
N ASP A 54 2.54 -1.73 -17.12
CA ASP A 54 3.06 -2.41 -18.31
C ASP A 54 2.76 -1.68 -19.61
N ILE A 55 3.68 -1.82 -20.58
CA ILE A 55 3.55 -1.34 -21.97
C ILE A 55 2.30 -1.93 -22.65
N THR A 56 1.88 -3.14 -22.27
CA THR A 56 0.68 -3.82 -22.79
C THR A 56 -0.62 -3.13 -22.38
N GLY A 57 -0.56 -2.15 -21.47
CA GLY A 57 -1.69 -1.34 -21.03
C GLY A 57 -2.52 -1.98 -19.91
N ALA A 58 -1.99 -2.99 -19.24
CA ALA A 58 -2.54 -3.61 -18.04
C ALA A 58 -1.47 -3.68 -16.93
N SER A 59 -1.80 -4.36 -15.83
CA SER A 59 -0.87 -4.72 -14.76
C SER A 59 -1.24 -6.11 -14.24
N ASP A 60 -0.29 -6.78 -13.60
CA ASP A 60 -0.41 -8.05 -12.91
C ASP A 60 -0.43 -7.86 -11.37
N PRO A 61 -1.45 -7.19 -10.78
CA PRO A 61 -1.37 -6.73 -9.40
C PRO A 61 -1.42 -7.83 -8.35
N TYR A 62 -0.67 -7.60 -7.27
CA TYR A 62 -0.79 -8.27 -5.98
C TYR A 62 -0.56 -7.29 -4.83
N VAL A 63 -1.04 -7.65 -3.63
CA VAL A 63 -0.91 -6.79 -2.45
C VAL A 63 0.11 -7.39 -1.49
N LYS A 64 1.18 -6.65 -1.18
CA LYS A 64 2.11 -6.92 -0.07
C LYS A 64 1.50 -6.36 1.22
N ILE A 65 1.46 -7.17 2.27
CA ILE A 65 0.98 -6.76 3.59
C ILE A 65 2.13 -6.83 4.59
N LYS A 66 2.47 -5.69 5.20
CA LYS A 66 3.51 -5.54 6.20
C LYS A 66 2.92 -4.92 7.47
N LEU A 67 3.28 -5.49 8.63
CA LEU A 67 3.07 -4.82 9.92
C LEU A 67 4.41 -4.19 10.32
N LEU A 68 4.41 -2.90 10.66
CA LEU A 68 5.61 -2.11 10.96
C LEU A 68 5.53 -1.58 12.39
N ASP A 69 6.67 -1.44 13.05
CA ASP A 69 6.78 -0.73 14.32
C ASP A 69 6.78 0.80 14.13
N ARG A 70 6.95 1.57 15.21
CA ARG A 70 7.01 3.03 15.17
C ARG A 70 8.21 3.57 14.38
N LYS A 71 9.27 2.78 14.24
CA LYS A 71 10.50 3.11 13.49
C LYS A 71 10.43 2.65 12.03
N GLY A 72 9.31 2.08 11.59
CA GLY A 72 9.15 1.55 10.24
C GLY A 72 9.71 0.14 10.06
N LYS A 73 10.21 -0.51 11.11
CA LYS A 73 10.76 -1.86 11.01
C LYS A 73 9.65 -2.89 10.93
N ARG A 74 9.74 -3.81 9.97
CA ARG A 74 8.81 -4.93 9.81
C ARG A 74 8.77 -5.81 11.07
N ILE A 75 7.56 -6.02 11.60
CA ILE A 75 7.24 -6.98 12.65
C ILE A 75 6.53 -8.18 12.01
N GLY A 76 7.03 -9.38 12.29
CA GLY A 76 6.43 -10.62 11.80
C GLY A 76 6.74 -10.92 10.33
N LYS A 77 6.00 -11.88 9.77
CA LYS A 77 6.21 -12.40 8.41
C LYS A 77 5.53 -11.51 7.37
N LYS A 78 6.23 -11.23 6.26
CA LYS A 78 5.64 -10.66 5.04
C LYS A 78 4.55 -11.60 4.53
N LYS A 79 3.41 -11.03 4.15
CA LYS A 79 2.31 -11.75 3.52
C LYS A 79 2.02 -11.09 2.17
N LYS A 80 1.50 -11.86 1.22
CA LYS A 80 1.08 -11.35 -0.08
C LYS A 80 -0.14 -12.11 -0.58
N THR A 81 -0.94 -11.45 -1.40
CA THR A 81 -2.04 -12.09 -2.12
C THR A 81 -1.55 -12.95 -3.29
N SER A 82 -2.46 -13.68 -3.91
CA SER A 82 -2.27 -14.15 -5.28
C SER A 82 -2.05 -12.98 -6.24
N VAL A 83 -1.36 -13.25 -7.36
CA VAL A 83 -1.18 -12.32 -8.48
C VAL A 83 -2.38 -12.45 -9.41
N LYS A 84 -2.92 -11.33 -9.90
CA LYS A 84 -4.02 -11.30 -10.87
C LYS A 84 -3.53 -10.75 -12.20
N MET A 85 -3.26 -11.62 -13.16
CA MET A 85 -2.64 -11.25 -14.43
C MET A 85 -3.57 -10.34 -15.26
N GLY A 86 -3.02 -9.27 -15.85
CA GLY A 86 -3.67 -8.38 -16.81
C GLY A 86 -4.94 -7.72 -16.31
N ASN A 87 -5.01 -7.34 -15.03
CA ASN A 87 -6.25 -6.90 -14.39
C ASN A 87 -6.08 -5.64 -13.55
N LEU A 88 -6.66 -4.51 -13.97
CA LEU A 88 -6.65 -3.24 -13.22
C LEU A 88 -7.76 -3.11 -12.16
N ASN A 89 -8.65 -4.11 -12.07
CA ASN A 89 -9.75 -4.20 -11.10
C ASN A 89 -9.77 -5.60 -10.44
N PRO A 90 -8.66 -6.01 -9.80
CA PRO A 90 -8.52 -7.36 -9.26
C PRO A 90 -9.44 -7.61 -8.07
N TYR A 91 -10.08 -8.78 -8.05
CA TYR A 91 -10.80 -9.33 -6.89
C TYR A 91 -9.97 -10.43 -6.23
N TYR A 92 -9.68 -10.28 -4.94
CA TYR A 92 -8.84 -11.19 -4.15
C TYR A 92 -9.68 -12.02 -3.18
N ASN A 93 -10.41 -11.35 -2.28
CA ASN A 93 -11.10 -11.96 -1.13
C ASN A 93 -10.20 -12.90 -0.29
N GLU A 94 -8.97 -12.44 0.00
CA GLU A 94 -7.95 -13.19 0.72
C GLU A 94 -7.75 -12.61 2.13
N SER A 95 -7.64 -13.47 3.14
CA SER A 95 -7.53 -13.06 4.55
C SER A 95 -6.20 -13.41 5.18
N PHE A 96 -5.63 -12.44 5.90
CA PHE A 96 -4.31 -12.52 6.51
C PHE A 96 -4.37 -12.20 7.99
N VAL A 97 -3.66 -12.97 8.81
CA VAL A 97 -3.68 -12.81 10.27
C VAL A 97 -2.32 -12.38 10.81
N PHE A 98 -2.32 -11.35 11.66
CA PHE A 98 -1.22 -10.94 12.51
C PHE A 98 -1.59 -11.10 13.99
N ILE A 99 -0.58 -11.37 14.82
CA ILE A 99 -0.72 -11.36 16.28
C ILE A 99 -0.14 -10.04 16.78
N VAL A 100 -1.00 -9.22 17.37
CA VAL A 100 -0.70 -7.87 17.87
C VAL A 100 -1.40 -7.71 19.21
N GLU A 101 -0.60 -7.58 20.27
CA GLU A 101 -1.13 -7.32 21.61
C GLU A 101 -1.84 -5.95 21.65
N GLN A 102 -2.81 -5.80 22.55
CA GLN A 102 -3.66 -4.61 22.59
C GLN A 102 -2.84 -3.35 22.89
N GLU A 103 -1.82 -3.47 23.72
CA GLU A 103 -0.87 -2.41 24.08
C GLU A 103 -0.02 -1.97 22.88
N GLN A 104 0.23 -2.89 21.95
CA GLN A 104 1.04 -2.64 20.76
C GLN A 104 0.25 -1.93 19.66
N LEU A 105 -1.08 -2.02 19.62
CA LEU A 105 -1.92 -1.40 18.59
C LEU A 105 -1.66 0.09 18.38
N ARG A 106 -1.28 0.81 19.45
CA ARG A 106 -0.96 2.25 19.41
C ARG A 106 0.41 2.56 18.77
N ARG A 107 1.25 1.56 18.60
CA ARG A 107 2.66 1.67 18.22
C ARG A 107 2.99 0.98 16.91
N VAL A 108 2.04 0.27 16.30
CA VAL A 108 2.21 -0.42 15.02
C VAL A 108 1.51 0.32 13.89
N ASN A 109 1.98 0.06 12.68
CA ASN A 109 1.37 0.50 11.44
C ASN A 109 1.12 -0.72 10.55
N LEU A 110 -0.04 -0.77 9.90
CA LEU A 110 -0.32 -1.72 8.83
C LEU A 110 -0.07 -1.03 7.49
N GLU A 111 0.88 -1.55 6.72
CA GLU A 111 1.16 -1.09 5.36
C GLU A 111 0.66 -2.12 4.35
N LEU A 112 -0.11 -1.64 3.38
CA LEU A 112 -0.55 -2.37 2.19
C LEU A 112 0.07 -1.70 0.98
N THR A 113 0.81 -2.46 0.18
CA THR A 113 1.42 -1.99 -1.08
C THR A 113 0.86 -2.83 -2.21
N VAL A 114 0.20 -2.19 -3.18
CA VAL A 114 -0.17 -2.82 -4.44
C VAL A 114 1.05 -2.74 -5.34
N SER A 115 1.50 -3.88 -5.85
CA SER A 115 2.63 -4.00 -6.77
C SER A 115 2.20 -4.71 -8.03
N ASP A 116 2.78 -4.29 -9.15
CA ASP A 116 2.74 -5.01 -10.41
C ASP A 116 3.77 -6.15 -10.38
N TYR A 117 3.38 -7.33 -10.85
CA TYR A 117 4.26 -8.48 -10.88
C TYR A 117 4.97 -8.60 -12.22
N ASP A 118 6.26 -8.26 -12.23
CA ASP A 118 7.12 -8.54 -13.37
C ASP A 118 7.66 -9.97 -13.35
N ARG A 119 7.52 -10.67 -14.49
CA ARG A 119 8.12 -12.01 -14.68
C ARG A 119 9.65 -11.96 -14.69
N ILE A 120 10.22 -10.85 -15.13
CA ILE A 120 11.66 -10.62 -15.24
C ILE A 120 11.96 -9.28 -14.60
N GLY A 121 12.78 -9.27 -13.56
CA GLY A 121 13.12 -8.06 -12.82
C GLY A 121 12.46 -8.01 -11.44
N THR A 122 12.37 -6.79 -10.90
CA THR A 122 11.77 -6.53 -9.58
C THR A 122 10.36 -6.02 -9.80
N SER A 123 9.39 -6.55 -9.06
CA SER A 123 8.00 -6.07 -9.09
C SER A 123 7.89 -4.58 -8.74
N ASP A 124 7.30 -3.79 -9.63
CA ASP A 124 7.13 -2.36 -9.44
C ASP A 124 5.97 -2.01 -8.49
N PRO A 125 6.16 -1.11 -7.51
CA PRO A 125 5.06 -0.65 -6.68
C PRO A 125 4.15 0.31 -7.45
N ILE A 126 2.85 0.01 -7.47
CA ILE A 126 1.82 0.88 -8.05
C ILE A 126 1.46 1.98 -7.05
N GLY A 127 1.22 1.60 -5.79
CA GLY A 127 0.82 2.53 -4.74
C GLY A 127 0.69 1.85 -3.39
N ARG A 128 0.53 2.65 -2.33
CA ARG A 128 0.44 2.15 -0.96
C ARG A 128 -0.62 2.87 -0.12
N VAL A 129 -1.04 2.21 0.95
CA VAL A 129 -1.80 2.81 2.06
C VAL A 129 -1.20 2.34 3.39
N ILE A 130 -1.12 3.24 4.37
CA ILE A 130 -0.62 2.91 5.71
C ILE A 130 -1.64 3.33 6.76
N LEU A 131 -2.04 2.39 7.61
CA LEU A 131 -2.98 2.57 8.71
C LEU A 131 -2.27 2.48 10.05
N GLY A 132 -2.77 3.21 11.04
CA GLY A 132 -2.20 3.27 12.38
C GLY A 132 -2.62 4.54 13.12
N TYR A 133 -2.33 4.62 14.41
CA TYR A 133 -2.76 5.74 15.26
C TYR A 133 -2.14 7.09 14.90
N ASN A 134 -1.01 7.10 14.20
CA ASN A 134 -0.28 8.30 13.78
C ASN A 134 -0.67 8.78 12.36
N ARG A 135 -1.67 8.15 11.74
CA ARG A 135 -2.15 8.51 10.40
C ARG A 135 -3.21 9.60 10.48
N LYS A 136 -3.55 10.16 9.31
CA LYS A 136 -4.57 11.21 9.17
C LYS A 136 -5.72 10.66 8.31
N GLY A 137 -6.72 11.49 7.99
CA GLY A 137 -7.70 11.17 6.96
C GLY A 137 -8.54 9.92 7.21
N ALA A 138 -8.73 9.12 6.16
CA ALA A 138 -9.54 7.90 6.19
C ALA A 138 -8.82 6.75 6.90
N GLU A 139 -7.49 6.74 6.87
CA GLU A 139 -6.64 5.67 7.39
C GLU A 139 -6.76 5.55 8.91
N ILE A 140 -6.73 6.69 9.62
CA ILE A 140 -6.95 6.70 11.07
C ILE A 140 -8.40 6.40 11.46
N LYS A 141 -9.38 6.80 10.63
CA LYS A 141 -10.80 6.50 10.88
C LYS A 141 -11.03 5.00 10.81
N HIS A 142 -10.58 4.35 9.74
CA HIS A 142 -10.67 2.90 9.56
C HIS A 142 -9.97 2.14 10.70
N TRP A 143 -8.79 2.59 11.11
CA TRP A 143 -8.05 1.99 12.23
C TRP A 143 -8.77 2.13 13.57
N ARG A 144 -9.31 3.32 13.89
CA ARG A 144 -10.08 3.54 15.13
C ARG A 144 -11.36 2.73 15.14
N GLU A 145 -12.09 2.72 14.03
CA GLU A 145 -13.35 1.99 13.94
C GLU A 145 -13.16 0.49 14.17
N MET A 146 -12.07 -0.09 13.66
CA MET A 146 -11.68 -1.47 13.95
C MET A 146 -11.47 -1.71 15.45
N VAL A 147 -10.81 -0.78 16.15
CA VAL A 147 -10.54 -0.90 17.58
C VAL A 147 -11.81 -0.72 18.42
N GLU A 148 -12.67 0.22 18.01
CA GLU A 148 -13.94 0.57 18.68
C GLU A 148 -15.02 -0.52 18.44
N ASN A 149 -14.90 -1.30 17.37
CA ASN A 149 -15.81 -2.40 17.03
C ASN A 149 -15.12 -3.77 17.12
N PRO A 150 -14.67 -4.20 18.32
CA PRO A 150 -13.94 -5.45 18.46
C PRO A 150 -14.77 -6.64 17.98
N ARG A 151 -14.09 -7.62 17.36
CA ARG A 151 -14.65 -8.85 16.79
C ARG A 151 -15.59 -8.66 15.59
N ARG A 152 -15.79 -7.44 15.09
CA ARG A 152 -16.51 -7.17 13.83
C ARG A 152 -15.51 -6.71 12.75
N PRO A 153 -15.63 -7.22 11.53
CA PRO A 153 -14.88 -6.65 10.41
C PRO A 153 -15.47 -5.29 10.05
N VAL A 154 -14.61 -4.29 9.91
CA VAL A 154 -14.91 -2.98 9.31
C VAL A 154 -14.29 -2.94 7.93
N ILE A 155 -14.97 -2.37 6.93
CA ILE A 155 -14.56 -2.40 5.52
C ILE A 155 -14.50 -0.97 5.01
N HIS A 156 -13.38 -0.57 4.43
CA HIS A 156 -13.22 0.75 3.84
C HIS A 156 -12.45 0.69 2.52
N TRP A 157 -12.79 1.64 1.64
CA TRP A 157 -11.97 2.02 0.50
C TRP A 157 -10.91 3.03 0.92
N HIS A 158 -9.73 2.92 0.32
CA HIS A 158 -8.63 3.87 0.45
C HIS A 158 -8.03 4.17 -0.92
N VAL A 159 -7.75 5.44 -1.18
CA VAL A 159 -7.04 5.90 -2.38
C VAL A 159 -5.55 5.60 -2.20
N LEU A 160 -4.96 4.91 -3.17
CA LEU A 160 -3.53 4.59 -3.15
C LEU A 160 -2.69 5.87 -3.24
N GLN A 161 -1.69 5.96 -2.35
CA GLN A 161 -0.71 7.04 -2.33
C GLN A 161 0.60 6.58 -2.96
N ASP A 162 1.44 7.54 -3.34
CA ASP A 162 2.76 7.24 -3.91
C ASP A 162 3.55 6.30 -2.98
N PRO A 163 4.16 5.25 -3.55
CA PRO A 163 5.09 4.44 -2.80
C PRO A 163 6.32 5.30 -2.48
N GLU A 164 6.73 5.37 -1.21
CA GLU A 164 8.06 5.94 -0.93
C GLU A 164 9.14 5.09 -1.61
N PRO A 165 10.26 5.70 -2.04
CA PRO A 165 11.39 4.94 -2.56
C PRO A 165 11.82 3.93 -1.51
N GLY A 166 11.54 2.66 -1.77
CA GLY A 166 11.76 1.58 -0.82
C GLY A 166 13.24 1.29 -0.65
N GLU A 167 13.66 1.06 0.58
CA GLU A 167 14.81 0.20 0.85
C GLU A 167 14.49 -1.18 0.26
N ASP A 168 15.26 -1.59 -0.73
CA ASP A 168 15.03 -2.80 -1.51
C ASP A 168 14.74 -4.03 -0.62
N ASP A 169 13.67 -4.77 -0.97
CA ASP A 169 13.36 -6.08 -0.36
C ASP A 169 14.43 -7.10 -0.84
N ASP A 170 15.65 -7.04 -0.29
CA ASP A 170 16.82 -7.93 -0.58
C ASP A 170 16.53 -9.44 -0.40
N ASP A 171 15.39 -9.78 0.21
CA ASP A 171 14.99 -11.16 0.49
C ASP A 171 14.37 -11.90 -0.71
N GLU A 172 13.92 -11.20 -1.77
CA GLU A 172 13.22 -11.87 -2.90
C GLU A 172 14.20 -12.71 -3.76
N LYS A 173 15.49 -12.34 -3.79
CA LYS A 173 16.56 -13.11 -4.46
C LYS A 173 16.77 -14.54 -3.92
N LYS A 174 16.35 -14.83 -2.67
CA LYS A 174 16.62 -16.13 -2.03
C LYS A 174 15.56 -17.21 -2.26
N LYS A 175 14.35 -16.86 -2.72
CA LYS A 175 13.28 -17.87 -2.94
C LYS A 175 13.28 -18.43 -4.36
N ASP A 176 13.53 -17.62 -5.38
CA ASP A 176 13.51 -18.09 -6.77
C ASP A 176 14.72 -18.99 -7.08
N SER A 177 15.87 -18.72 -6.45
CA SER A 177 17.06 -19.57 -6.54
C SER A 177 16.89 -20.96 -5.90
N LYS A 178 15.86 -21.18 -5.07
CA LYS A 178 15.57 -22.47 -4.45
C LYS A 178 14.57 -23.31 -5.26
N LYS A 179 13.74 -22.69 -6.11
CA LYS A 179 12.78 -23.39 -6.98
C LYS A 179 13.42 -23.92 -8.27
N ALA A 180 14.56 -23.36 -8.69
CA ALA A 180 15.30 -23.79 -9.88
C ALA A 180 16.31 -24.94 -9.66
N LYS A 181 16.44 -25.46 -8.42
CA LYS A 181 17.39 -26.56 -8.10
C LYS A 181 16.72 -27.92 -7.82
N ASP A 182 15.39 -27.98 -7.78
CA ASP A 182 14.60 -29.20 -7.55
C ASP A 182 13.72 -29.56 -8.78
N GLY A 183 14.14 -29.18 -9.99
CA GLY A 183 13.44 -29.49 -11.25
C GLY A 183 14.36 -30.16 -12.25
#